data_AF-W4MC09-F1
#
_entry.id   AF-W4MC09-F1
#
_cell.length_a   1.000
_cell.length_b   1.000
_cell.length_c   1.000
_cell.angle_alpha   90.00
_cell.angle_beta   90.00
_cell.angle_gamma   90.00
#
_symmetry.space_group_name_H-M   'P 1'
#
loop_
_entity.id
_entity.type
_entity.pdbx_description
1 polymer ?
#
loop_
_entity_poly.entity_id
_entity_poly.type
_entity_poly.pdbx_seq_one_letter_code
_entity_poly.pdbx_strand_id
1 'polypeptide(L)'
;MQKAERDALITQMTPEERQDYFRILQDWRAQRMASADPLIRAKQLFEQVTETPAAAVHAALMATVERDEMGPRVGEVPPDFALAQLGSKDRIVTLSGFRGQQPVALIFGSYT
;
A
#
# COMPACT_ATOMS: atom_id res chain seq x y z
N MET A 1 4.86 -8.19 -10.09
CA MET A 1 3.76 -7.84 -11.02
C MET A 1 3.65 -6.32 -11.10
N GLN A 2 3.47 -5.74 -12.29
CA GLN A 2 3.29 -4.29 -12.44
C GLN A 2 1.88 -3.85 -12.01
N LYS A 3 1.71 -2.59 -11.58
CA LYS A 3 0.39 -2.04 -11.17
C LYS A 3 -0.69 -2.30 -12.23
N ALA A 4 -0.36 -2.07 -13.49
CA ALA A 4 -1.29 -2.24 -14.61
C ALA A 4 -1.77 -3.70 -14.76
N GLU A 5 -0.87 -4.67 -14.57
CA GLU A 5 -1.20 -6.10 -14.64
C GLU A 5 -2.15 -6.52 -13.52
N ARG A 6 -1.90 -6.05 -12.29
CA ARG A 6 -2.81 -6.28 -11.15
C ARG A 6 -4.17 -5.66 -11.40
N ASP A 7 -4.20 -4.40 -11.84
CA ASP A 7 -5.46 -3.67 -12.06
C ASP A 7 -6.28 -4.34 -13.19
N ALA A 8 -5.61 -4.88 -14.21
CA ALA A 8 -6.24 -5.69 -15.25
C ALA A 8 -6.82 -7.01 -14.71
N LEU A 9 -6.08 -7.73 -13.86
CA LEU A 9 -6.57 -8.94 -13.19
C LEU A 9 -7.83 -8.66 -12.36
N ILE A 10 -7.82 -7.61 -11.54
CA ILE A 10 -8.99 -7.21 -10.73
C ILE A 10 -10.20 -6.87 -11.60
N THR A 11 -9.97 -6.24 -12.76
CA THR A 11 -11.03 -5.89 -13.71
C THR A 11 -11.67 -7.14 -14.34
N GLN A 12 -10.88 -8.19 -14.58
CA GLN A 12 -11.32 -9.44 -15.20
C GLN A 12 -12.00 -10.41 -14.21
N MET A 13 -11.84 -10.19 -12.89
CA MET A 13 -12.47 -11.01 -11.85
C MET A 13 -14.00 -10.93 -11.86
N THR A 14 -14.65 -12.01 -11.44
CA THR A 14 -16.09 -12.01 -11.15
C THR A 14 -16.42 -11.11 -9.94
N PRO A 15 -17.68 -10.68 -9.76
CA PRO A 15 -18.08 -9.93 -8.57
C PRO A 15 -17.73 -10.64 -7.25
N GLU A 16 -17.89 -11.97 -7.19
CA GLU A 16 -17.58 -12.80 -6.02
C GLU A 16 -16.07 -12.79 -5.75
N GLU A 17 -15.25 -13.00 -6.78
CA GLU A 17 -13.78 -12.96 -6.67
C GLU A 17 -13.27 -11.59 -6.20
N ARG A 18 -13.89 -10.49 -6.66
CA ARG A 18 -13.55 -9.14 -6.17
C ARG A 18 -13.95 -8.96 -4.71
N GLN A 19 -15.11 -9.47 -4.32
CA GLN A 19 -15.57 -9.40 -2.93
C GLN A 19 -14.62 -10.18 -2.01
N ASP A 20 -14.19 -11.37 -2.43
CA ASP A 20 -13.18 -12.16 -1.73
C ASP A 20 -11.85 -11.44 -1.63
N TYR A 21 -11.37 -10.85 -2.74
CA TYR A 21 -10.18 -10.02 -2.75
C TYR A 21 -10.24 -8.89 -1.71
N PHE A 22 -11.33 -8.12 -1.69
CA PHE A 22 -11.46 -7.00 -0.74
C PHE A 22 -11.60 -7.46 0.70
N ARG A 23 -12.36 -8.52 0.96
CA ARG A 23 -12.54 -9.12 2.30
C ARG A 23 -11.19 -9.58 2.86
N ILE A 24 -10.48 -10.43 2.12
CA ILE A 24 -9.18 -10.99 2.56
C ILE A 24 -8.17 -9.86 2.78
N LEU A 25 -8.15 -8.85 1.90
CA LEU A 25 -7.26 -7.71 2.03
C LEU A 25 -7.56 -6.86 3.28
N GLN A 26 -8.84 -6.67 3.62
CA GLN A 26 -9.24 -5.94 4.82
C GLN A 26 -8.89 -6.69 6.09
N ASP A 27 -9.21 -7.98 6.15
CA ASP A 27 -8.88 -8.85 7.29
C ASP A 27 -7.37 -8.88 7.54
N TRP A 28 -6.59 -9.03 6.46
CA TRP A 28 -5.13 -8.99 6.52
C TRP A 28 -4.61 -7.64 7.05
N ARG A 29 -5.14 -6.51 6.58
CA ARG A 29 -4.75 -5.18 7.09
C ARG A 29 -5.09 -4.99 8.57
N ALA A 30 -6.26 -5.46 8.99
CA ALA A 30 -6.70 -5.37 10.38
C ALA A 30 -5.79 -6.20 11.30
N GLN A 31 -5.45 -7.43 10.90
CA GLN A 31 -4.51 -8.29 11.63
C GLN A 31 -3.11 -7.66 11.71
N ARG A 32 -2.62 -7.05 10.62
CA ARG A 32 -1.34 -6.35 10.62
C ARG A 32 -1.33 -5.13 11.54
N MET A 33 -2.40 -4.35 11.57
CA MET A 33 -2.52 -3.21 12.48
C MET A 33 -2.61 -3.62 13.95
N ALA A 34 -3.24 -4.77 14.24
CA ALA A 34 -3.34 -5.31 15.58
C ALA A 34 -2.03 -5.97 16.07
N SER A 35 -1.19 -6.44 15.14
CA SER A 35 0.12 -7.00 15.48
C SER A 35 1.09 -5.89 15.88
N ALA A 36 1.60 -5.98 17.11
CA ALA A 36 2.62 -5.07 17.64
C ALA A 36 4.03 -5.32 17.05
N ASP A 37 4.20 -6.36 16.23
CA ASP A 37 5.50 -6.74 15.68
C ASP A 37 5.68 -6.21 14.24
N PRO A 38 6.54 -5.19 14.04
CA PRO A 38 6.82 -4.62 12.73
C PRO A 38 7.62 -5.56 11.81
N LEU A 39 8.11 -6.69 12.32
CA LEU A 39 8.92 -7.66 11.57
C LEU A 39 8.10 -8.79 10.93
N ILE A 40 6.82 -8.94 11.28
CA ILE A 40 5.98 -9.96 10.64
C ILE A 40 5.83 -9.59 9.17
N ARG A 41 6.45 -10.39 8.30
CA ARG A 41 6.39 -10.19 6.86
C ARG A 41 4.95 -10.40 6.41
N ALA A 42 4.48 -9.51 5.54
CA ALA A 42 3.12 -9.55 5.04
C ALA A 42 2.81 -10.89 4.36
N LYS A 43 3.82 -11.51 3.75
CA LYS A 43 3.73 -12.86 3.21
C LYS A 43 3.45 -13.96 4.25
N GLN A 44 4.04 -13.88 5.45
CA GLN A 44 3.87 -14.89 6.50
C GLN A 44 2.46 -14.86 7.11
N LEU A 45 1.84 -13.68 7.22
CA LEU A 45 0.44 -13.57 7.63
C LEU A 45 -0.51 -14.06 6.53
N PHE A 46 -0.16 -13.81 5.27
CA PHE A 46 -0.96 -14.29 4.15
C PHE A 46 -0.95 -15.82 4.02
N GLU A 47 0.18 -16.46 4.30
CA GLU A 47 0.31 -17.92 4.34
C GLU A 47 -0.56 -18.59 5.43
N GLN A 48 -1.05 -17.82 6.41
CA GLN A 48 -1.97 -18.30 7.46
C GLN A 48 -3.46 -18.23 7.05
N VAL A 49 -3.78 -17.68 5.88
CA VAL A 49 -5.14 -17.69 5.34
C VAL A 49 -5.47 -19.12 4.89
N THR A 50 -6.35 -19.78 5.64
CA THR A 50 -6.66 -21.22 5.50
C THR A 50 -7.46 -21.56 4.24
N GLU A 51 -8.17 -20.60 3.65
CA GLU A 51 -8.92 -20.79 2.41
C GLU A 51 -8.01 -20.49 1.21
N THR A 52 -7.91 -21.42 0.27
CA THR A 52 -7.15 -21.20 -0.97
C THR A 52 -8.04 -20.39 -1.91
N PRO A 53 -7.78 -19.09 -2.14
CA PRO A 53 -8.64 -18.29 -2.99
C PRO A 53 -8.46 -18.69 -4.45
N ALA A 54 -9.38 -18.28 -5.32
CA ALA A 54 -9.23 -18.43 -6.77
C ALA A 54 -7.85 -17.88 -7.21
N ALA A 55 -7.23 -18.52 -8.21
CA ALA A 55 -5.84 -18.23 -8.60
C ALA A 55 -5.63 -16.74 -8.95
N ALA A 56 -6.61 -16.10 -9.58
CA ALA A 56 -6.58 -14.67 -9.89
C ALA A 56 -6.58 -13.81 -8.61
N VAL A 57 -7.42 -14.15 -7.63
CA VAL A 57 -7.52 -13.46 -6.34
C VAL A 57 -6.21 -13.61 -5.56
N HIS A 58 -5.65 -14.83 -5.52
CA HIS A 58 -4.34 -15.09 -4.91
C HIS A 58 -3.23 -14.23 -5.53
N ALA A 59 -3.15 -14.19 -6.87
CA ALA A 59 -2.14 -13.42 -7.59
C ALA A 59 -2.26 -11.91 -7.31
N ALA A 60 -3.48 -11.37 -7.32
CA ALA A 60 -3.72 -9.95 -7.02
C ALA A 60 -3.42 -9.59 -5.55
N LEU A 61 -3.72 -10.50 -4.61
CA LEU A 61 -3.40 -10.34 -3.20
C LEU A 61 -1.89 -10.35 -2.97
N MET A 62 -1.17 -11.31 -3.55
CA MET A 62 0.29 -11.37 -3.46
C MET A 62 0.96 -10.13 -4.02
N ALA A 63 0.53 -9.65 -5.19
CA ALA A 63 1.04 -8.40 -5.76
C ALA A 63 0.79 -7.18 -4.84
N THR A 64 -0.34 -7.16 -4.13
CA THR A 64 -0.66 -6.08 -3.19
C THR A 64 0.16 -6.18 -1.90
N VAL A 65 0.35 -7.39 -1.40
CA VAL A 65 1.19 -7.71 -0.24
C VAL A 65 2.64 -7.31 -0.49
N GLU A 66 3.23 -7.72 -1.62
CA GLU A 66 4.61 -7.37 -2.00
C GLU A 66 4.80 -5.84 -2.07
N ARG A 67 3.84 -5.12 -2.65
CA ARG A 67 3.86 -3.65 -2.68
C ARG A 67 3.82 -3.07 -1.27
N ASP A 68 2.96 -3.58 -0.40
CA ASP A 68 2.82 -3.08 0.98
C ASP A 68 4.03 -3.46 1.85
N GLU A 69 4.89 -4.42 1.45
CA GLU A 69 6.20 -4.67 2.07
C GLU A 69 7.26 -3.63 1.67
N MET A 70 7.15 -3.05 0.48
CA MET A 70 8.03 -1.97 0.01
C MET A 70 7.61 -0.58 0.50
N GLY A 71 6.44 -0.45 1.11
CA GLY A 71 5.90 0.82 1.62
C GLY A 71 6.58 1.29 2.92
N PRO A 72 6.41 2.57 3.29
CA PRO A 72 6.93 3.11 4.54
C PRO A 72 6.32 2.40 5.75
N ARG A 73 7.12 2.11 6.78
CA ARG A 73 6.63 1.46 8.00
C ARG A 73 6.20 2.47 9.04
N VAL A 74 5.23 2.07 9.87
CA VAL A 74 4.77 2.89 11.00
C VAL A 74 5.95 3.12 11.96
N GLY A 75 6.15 4.37 12.37
CA GLY A 75 7.25 4.76 13.27
C GLY A 75 8.60 5.00 12.57
N GLU A 76 8.76 4.59 11.31
CA GLU A 76 9.94 4.98 10.53
C GLU A 76 9.87 6.46 10.17
N VAL A 77 11.00 7.14 10.31
CA VAL A 77 11.13 8.55 9.91
C VAL A 77 11.19 8.58 8.38
N PRO A 78 10.27 9.31 7.71
CA PRO A 78 10.30 9.40 6.25
C PRO A 78 11.57 10.14 5.79
N PRO A 79 12.16 9.75 4.64
CA PRO A 79 13.27 10.47 4.05
C PRO A 79 12.85 11.89 3.68
N ASP A 80 13.76 12.84 3.84
CA ASP A 80 13.50 14.22 3.44
C ASP A 80 13.47 14.37 1.91
N PHE A 81 12.81 15.40 1.42
CA PHE A 81 12.79 15.76 -0.01
C PHE A 81 12.94 17.26 -0.19
N ALA A 82 13.28 17.68 -1.41
CA ALA A 82 13.23 19.07 -1.84
C ALA A 82 12.58 19.11 -3.22
N LEU A 83 11.33 19.57 -3.28
CA LEU A 83 10.53 19.59 -4.51
C LEU A 83 10.05 21.00 -4.81
N ALA A 84 10.01 21.38 -6.08
CA ALA A 84 9.41 22.63 -6.50
C ALA A 84 7.90 22.63 -6.23
N GLN A 85 7.37 23.73 -5.71
CA GLN A 85 5.94 23.88 -5.50
C GLN A 85 5.24 24.05 -6.86
N LEU A 86 4.16 23.29 -7.08
CA LEU A 86 3.35 23.44 -8.29
C LEU A 86 2.87 24.89 -8.43
N GLY A 87 3.10 25.48 -9.61
CA GLY A 87 2.73 26.87 -9.90
C GLY A 87 3.73 27.92 -9.42
N SER A 88 4.86 27.54 -8.79
CA SER A 88 5.91 28.47 -8.36
C SER A 88 7.29 27.90 -8.67
N LYS A 89 8.02 28.55 -9.61
CA LYS A 89 9.34 28.07 -10.06
C LYS A 89 10.43 28.21 -9.00
N ASP A 90 10.31 29.21 -8.12
CA ASP A 90 11.38 29.56 -7.18
C ASP A 90 11.12 29.03 -5.76
N ARG A 91 9.94 28.46 -5.50
CA ARG A 91 9.58 27.94 -4.18
C ARG A 91 9.85 26.46 -4.07
N ILE A 92 10.77 26.10 -3.18
CA ILE A 92 11.08 24.72 -2.81
C ILE A 92 10.34 24.37 -1.52
N VAL A 93 9.72 23.19 -1.51
CA VAL A 93 9.09 22.57 -0.35
C VAL A 93 9.97 21.42 0.11
N THR A 94 10.30 21.40 1.39
CA THR A 94 10.98 20.26 2.03
C THR A 94 10.07 19.57 3.04
N LEU A 95 10.28 18.26 3.26
CA LEU A 95 9.51 17.54 4.27
C LEU A 95 9.91 17.98 5.68
N SER A 96 11.22 18.17 5.89
CA SER A 96 11.77 18.69 7.15
C SER A 96 11.16 20.04 7.54
N GLY A 97 10.77 20.86 6.56
CA GLY A 97 10.11 22.15 6.78
C GLY A 97 8.76 22.07 7.48
N PHE A 98 8.12 20.89 7.57
CA PHE A 98 6.86 20.69 8.28
C PHE A 98 7.00 19.99 9.64
N ARG A 99 8.20 19.50 10.00
CA ARG A 99 8.41 18.72 11.23
C ARG A 99 8.03 19.54 12.47
N GLY A 100 7.28 18.94 13.38
CA GLY A 100 6.90 19.53 14.66
C GLY A 100 5.84 20.64 14.59
N GLN A 101 5.30 20.94 13.41
CA GLN A 101 4.26 21.97 13.25
C GLN A 101 2.86 21.36 13.27
N GLN A 102 2.63 20.35 12.43
CA GLN A 102 1.35 19.65 12.32
C GLN A 102 1.52 18.30 11.59
N PRO A 103 0.56 17.37 11.71
CA PRO A 103 0.55 16.16 10.89
C PRO A 103 0.54 16.49 9.39
N VAL A 104 1.31 15.74 8.61
CA VAL A 104 1.42 15.92 7.15
C VAL A 104 0.97 14.65 6.44
N ALA A 105 0.11 14.80 5.45
CA ALA A 105 -0.22 13.73 4.52
C ALA A 105 0.61 13.87 3.24
N LEU A 106 1.31 12.80 2.85
CA LEU A 106 2.00 12.72 1.56
C LEU A 106 1.13 11.97 0.55
N ILE A 107 0.79 12.64 -0.54
CA ILE A 107 -0.07 12.09 -1.59
C ILE A 107 0.76 12.04 -2.87
N PHE A 108 0.93 10.83 -3.41
CA PHE A 108 1.55 10.61 -4.70
C PHE A 108 0.45 10.41 -5.74
N GLY A 109 0.35 11.32 -6.69
CA GLY A 109 -0.65 11.28 -7.74
C GLY A 109 -0.07 11.78 -9.06
N SER A 110 -0.65 11.30 -10.15
CA SER A 110 -0.44 11.81 -11.49
C SER A 110 -1.80 12.08 -12.11
N TYR A 111 -1.90 13.10 -12.93
CA TYR A 111 -3.04 13.24 -13.83
C TYR A 111 -2.64 12.61 -15.17
N THR A 112 -3.48 11.69 -15.66
CA THR A 112 -3.41 11.10 -16.99
C THR A 112 -4.83 10.98 -17.49
#